data_AF-A0A1J9Q147-F1
#
_entry.id   AF-A0A1J9Q147-F1
#
_cell.length_a   1.000
_cell.length_b   1.000
_cell.length_c   1.000
_cell.angle_alpha   90.00
_cell.angle_beta   90.00
_cell.angle_gamma   90.00
#
_symmetry.space_group_name_H-M   'P 1'
#
loop_
_entity.id
_entity.type
_entity.pdbx_description
1 polymer ?
#
loop_
_entity_poly.entity_id
_entity_poly.type
_entity_poly.pdbx_seq_one_letter_code
_entity_poly.pdbx_strand_id
1 'polypeptide(L)'
;MAEQINTSSSVHPSGWEPVPLPYFKPQSQLPGPLPTEQEIAGSETVFRNNEKHHRVVAVGPHYVVKHGLGVRESEGQTMLFLDHMTQDNPISIPKLNWLVIPFMERLRGVSLENIWAELTEDEKSTICGKLKTIFDTVHDIAPPNFYGTITKGPIPHHLFYNREKDPDICGPFASEFAFNRSFVKNLRLTFCLS
;
A
#
# COMPACT_ATOMS: atom_id res chain seq x y z
N MET A 1 -36.95 13.56 -23.75
CA MET A 1 -36.15 14.02 -22.59
C MET A 1 -35.39 12.82 -22.08
N ALA A 2 -34.11 12.72 -22.42
CA ALA A 2 -33.24 11.68 -21.89
C ALA A 2 -32.62 12.21 -20.59
N GLU A 3 -32.85 11.50 -19.49
CA GLU A 3 -32.20 11.78 -18.21
C GLU A 3 -30.69 11.67 -18.36
N GLN A 4 -30.01 12.76 -17.99
CA GLN A 4 -28.58 12.79 -17.83
C GLN A 4 -28.21 11.82 -16.71
N ILE A 5 -27.55 10.73 -17.07
CA ILE A 5 -26.81 9.88 -16.14
C ILE A 5 -25.72 10.78 -15.56
N ASN A 6 -25.94 11.21 -14.32
CA ASN A 6 -25.00 11.99 -13.54
C ASN A 6 -23.75 11.12 -13.31
N THR A 7 -22.73 11.31 -14.15
CA THR A 7 -21.41 10.72 -13.96
C THR A 7 -20.82 11.29 -12.68
N SER A 8 -21.00 10.55 -11.58
CA SER A 8 -20.40 10.87 -10.30
C SER A 8 -18.89 10.90 -10.52
N SER A 9 -18.28 12.06 -10.29
CA SER A 9 -16.84 12.27 -10.38
C SER A 9 -16.07 11.10 -9.74
N SER A 10 -15.14 10.51 -10.48
CA SER A 10 -14.25 9.41 -10.04
C SER A 10 -13.25 9.85 -8.96
N VAL A 11 -13.17 11.14 -8.73
CA VAL A 11 -12.15 11.80 -7.93
C VAL A 11 -12.37 11.47 -6.46
N HIS A 12 -11.33 10.95 -5.80
CA HIS A 12 -11.30 10.80 -4.34
C HIS A 12 -11.64 12.17 -3.70
N PRO A 13 -12.29 12.25 -2.52
CA PRO A 13 -12.62 13.55 -1.90
C PRO A 13 -11.42 14.50 -1.73
N SER A 14 -10.21 13.96 -1.77
CA SER A 14 -8.95 14.69 -1.74
C SER A 14 -8.44 15.23 -3.08
N GLY A 15 -9.16 15.04 -4.18
CA GLY A 15 -8.67 15.41 -5.52
C GLY A 15 -7.74 14.38 -6.16
N TRP A 16 -7.42 13.28 -5.45
CA TRP A 16 -6.52 12.24 -5.96
C TRP A 16 -7.22 11.29 -6.95
N GLU A 17 -6.48 10.92 -7.99
CA GLU A 17 -6.87 9.93 -8.99
C GLU A 17 -5.77 8.85 -9.09
N PRO A 18 -6.14 7.55 -9.25
CA PRO A 18 -5.17 6.48 -9.46
C PRO A 18 -4.21 6.77 -10.61
N VAL A 19 -2.93 6.50 -10.36
CA VAL A 19 -1.90 6.69 -11.38
C VAL A 19 -2.04 5.58 -12.44
N PRO A 20 -2.15 5.91 -13.74
CA PRO A 20 -2.26 4.90 -14.79
C PRO A 20 -1.06 3.95 -14.84
N LEU A 21 -1.32 2.69 -15.15
CA LEU A 21 -0.29 1.69 -15.39
C LEU A 21 0.11 1.60 -16.88
N PRO A 22 1.39 1.34 -17.19
CA PRO A 22 2.50 1.19 -16.24
C PRO A 22 3.05 2.55 -15.77
N TYR A 23 3.27 2.69 -14.46
CA TYR A 23 3.93 3.86 -13.88
C TYR A 23 5.44 3.67 -13.80
N PHE A 24 6.19 4.64 -14.32
CA PHE A 24 7.64 4.74 -14.23
C PHE A 24 8.06 6.15 -13.87
N LYS A 25 9.01 6.29 -12.96
CA LYS A 25 9.72 7.56 -12.80
C LYS A 25 10.65 7.81 -13.99
N PRO A 26 10.75 9.06 -14.48
CA PRO A 26 11.76 9.45 -15.46
C PRO A 26 13.16 9.05 -15.00
N GLN A 27 14.02 8.63 -15.93
CA GLN A 27 15.38 8.19 -15.61
C GLN A 27 16.20 9.27 -14.87
N SER A 28 15.94 10.55 -15.15
CA SER A 28 16.55 11.69 -14.47
C SER A 28 16.18 11.83 -12.99
N GLN A 29 15.10 11.17 -12.54
CA GLN A 29 14.61 11.18 -11.16
C GLN A 29 14.94 9.89 -10.40
N LEU A 30 15.57 8.91 -11.06
CA LEU A 30 15.97 7.66 -10.42
C LEU A 30 17.28 7.86 -9.63
N PRO A 31 17.41 7.23 -8.45
CA PRO A 31 18.66 7.27 -7.68
C PRO A 31 19.82 6.51 -8.36
N GLY A 32 19.53 5.69 -9.37
CA GLY A 32 20.51 4.97 -10.19
C GLY A 32 19.84 4.22 -11.36
N PRO A 33 20.59 3.36 -12.08
CA PRO A 33 19.99 2.44 -13.05
C PRO A 33 19.05 1.44 -12.39
N LEU A 34 17.95 1.09 -13.06
CA LEU A 34 17.05 0.04 -12.55
C LEU A 34 17.78 -1.32 -12.56
N PRO A 35 17.67 -2.12 -11.49
CA PRO A 35 18.27 -3.45 -11.44
C PRO A 35 17.69 -4.42 -12.48
N THR A 36 18.55 -5.31 -12.97
CA THR A 36 18.22 -6.44 -13.84
C THR A 36 17.59 -7.60 -13.06
N GLU A 37 16.89 -8.50 -13.75
CA GLU A 37 16.33 -9.72 -13.13
C GLU A 37 17.41 -10.59 -12.47
N GLN A 38 18.60 -10.66 -13.06
CA GLN A 38 19.73 -11.41 -12.52
C GLN A 38 20.21 -10.82 -11.18
N GLU A 39 20.30 -9.48 -11.08
CA GLU A 39 20.68 -8.80 -9.83
C GLU A 39 19.62 -8.98 -8.74
N ILE A 40 18.33 -9.00 -9.10
CA ILE A 40 17.23 -9.26 -8.16
C ILE A 40 17.25 -10.72 -7.68
N ALA A 41 17.45 -11.67 -8.60
CA ALA A 41 17.54 -13.08 -8.28
C ALA A 41 18.75 -13.36 -7.36
N GLY A 42 19.91 -12.80 -7.70
CA GLY A 42 21.18 -12.97 -6.99
C GLY A 42 21.37 -12.11 -5.75
N SER A 43 20.37 -11.33 -5.33
CA SER A 43 20.49 -10.45 -4.16
C SER A 43 20.75 -11.24 -2.87
N GLU A 44 21.84 -10.89 -2.18
CA GLU A 44 22.23 -11.48 -0.89
C GLU A 44 21.44 -10.90 0.29
N THR A 45 20.98 -9.66 0.19
CA THR A 45 20.19 -9.03 1.26
C THR A 45 18.70 -9.33 1.06
N VAL A 46 18.18 -10.34 1.78
CA VAL A 46 16.78 -10.77 1.70
C VAL A 46 16.04 -10.41 2.99
N PHE A 47 15.07 -9.50 2.89
CA PHE A 47 14.24 -9.09 4.04
C PHE A 47 13.07 -10.05 4.28
N ARG A 48 12.53 -10.63 3.20
CA ARG A 48 11.49 -11.65 3.26
C ARG A 48 11.72 -12.65 2.15
N ASN A 49 11.81 -13.94 2.51
CA ASN A 49 12.11 -15.00 1.57
C ASN A 49 10.90 -15.92 1.32
N ASN A 50 9.86 -15.38 0.68
CA ASN A 50 8.79 -16.20 0.11
C ASN A 50 8.76 -16.02 -1.40
N GLU A 51 9.58 -16.81 -2.09
CA GLU A 51 9.80 -16.74 -3.53
C GLU A 51 8.51 -16.83 -4.36
N LYS A 52 7.49 -17.54 -3.87
CA LYS A 52 6.23 -17.73 -4.60
C LYS A 52 5.25 -16.57 -4.41
N HIS A 53 5.18 -16.00 -3.21
CA HIS A 53 4.13 -15.04 -2.86
C HIS A 53 4.67 -13.63 -2.60
N HIS A 54 5.67 -13.49 -1.73
CA HIS A 54 6.16 -12.17 -1.30
C HIS A 54 7.66 -12.25 -0.99
N ARG A 55 8.51 -12.09 -2.00
CA ARG A 55 9.95 -11.93 -1.82
C ARG A 55 10.30 -10.45 -1.80
N VAL A 56 11.10 -10.04 -0.82
CA VAL A 56 11.55 -8.65 -0.66
C VAL A 56 13.07 -8.66 -0.51
N VAL A 57 13.76 -7.99 -1.42
CA VAL A 57 15.22 -7.98 -1.50
C VAL A 57 15.78 -6.57 -1.65
N ALA A 58 17.00 -6.35 -1.16
CA ALA A 58 17.74 -5.11 -1.40
C ALA A 58 18.73 -5.32 -2.54
N VAL A 59 18.62 -4.53 -3.61
CA VAL A 59 19.46 -4.66 -4.80
C VAL A 59 20.34 -3.42 -4.93
N GLY A 60 21.65 -3.64 -4.84
CA GLY A 60 22.64 -2.56 -4.80
C GLY A 60 22.39 -1.58 -3.65
N PRO A 61 22.91 -0.34 -3.74
CA PRO A 61 22.79 0.65 -2.68
C PRO A 61 21.46 1.42 -2.69
N HIS A 62 20.67 1.33 -3.77
CA HIS A 62 19.57 2.26 -4.04
C HIS A 62 18.17 1.65 -3.96
N TYR A 63 18.02 0.33 -4.16
CA TYR A 63 16.70 -0.25 -4.40
C TYR A 63 16.32 -1.36 -3.41
N VAL A 64 15.04 -1.40 -3.11
CA VAL A 64 14.34 -2.56 -2.54
C VAL A 64 13.31 -3.01 -3.56
N VAL A 65 13.30 -4.30 -3.88
CA VAL A 65 12.39 -4.89 -4.86
C VAL A 65 11.50 -5.89 -4.17
N LYS A 66 10.18 -5.70 -4.33
CA LYS A 66 9.16 -6.67 -3.90
C LYS A 66 8.59 -7.39 -5.11
N HIS A 67 8.59 -8.72 -5.08
CA HIS A 67 8.08 -9.55 -6.19
C HIS A 67 7.43 -10.85 -5.69
N GLY A 68 6.70 -11.52 -6.58
CA GLY A 68 5.90 -12.71 -6.29
C GLY A 68 4.40 -12.51 -6.50
N LEU A 69 3.63 -13.61 -6.47
CA LEU A 69 2.20 -13.62 -6.83
C LEU A 69 1.30 -12.81 -5.87
N GLY A 70 1.78 -12.53 -4.65
CA GLY A 70 1.03 -11.77 -3.65
C GLY A 70 1.22 -10.26 -3.77
N VAL A 71 2.13 -9.78 -4.62
CA VAL A 71 2.36 -8.35 -4.81
C VAL A 71 1.16 -7.73 -5.53
N ARG A 72 0.60 -6.68 -4.94
CA ARG A 72 -0.61 -6.03 -5.45
C ARG A 72 -0.29 -4.61 -5.88
N GLU A 73 -0.85 -4.19 -7.01
CA GLU A 73 -0.81 -2.80 -7.48
C GLU A 73 -1.28 -1.81 -6.39
N SER A 74 -2.27 -2.21 -5.58
CA SER A 74 -2.81 -1.38 -4.51
C SER A 74 -1.73 -0.87 -3.53
N GLU A 75 -0.66 -1.64 -3.31
CA GLU A 75 0.44 -1.22 -2.44
C GLU A 75 1.15 0.01 -2.99
N GLY A 76 1.54 -0.01 -4.28
CA GLY A 76 2.21 1.13 -4.88
C GLY A 76 1.26 2.31 -5.16
N GLN A 77 -0.02 2.06 -5.46
CA GLN A 77 -1.03 3.14 -5.52
C GLN A 77 -1.18 3.84 -4.17
N THR A 78 -1.19 3.09 -3.05
CA THR A 78 -1.18 3.68 -1.70
C THR A 78 0.08 4.50 -1.44
N MET A 79 1.26 4.05 -1.89
CA MET A 79 2.48 4.84 -1.75
C MET A 79 2.42 6.16 -2.52
N LEU A 80 1.94 6.13 -3.76
CA LEU A 80 1.76 7.34 -4.59
C LEU A 80 0.70 8.28 -4.02
N PHE A 81 -0.38 7.72 -3.46
CA PHE A 81 -1.40 8.48 -2.74
C PHE A 81 -0.81 9.19 -1.53
N LEU A 82 -0.09 8.49 -0.65
CA LEU A 82 0.51 9.11 0.53
C LEU A 82 1.53 10.18 0.13
N ASP A 83 2.37 9.90 -0.87
CA ASP A 83 3.35 10.87 -1.39
C ASP A 83 2.69 12.15 -1.90
N HIS A 84 1.52 12.03 -2.54
CA HIS A 84 0.72 13.16 -3.02
C HIS A 84 0.01 13.91 -1.88
N MET A 85 -0.62 13.18 -0.96
CA MET A 85 -1.44 13.77 0.10
C MET A 85 -0.60 14.44 1.19
N THR A 86 0.66 14.04 1.36
CA THR A 86 1.55 14.59 2.39
C THR A 86 2.61 15.52 1.80
N GLN A 87 2.38 16.15 0.63
CA GLN A 87 3.37 17.04 0.01
C GLN A 87 3.69 18.27 0.90
N ASP A 88 2.68 18.81 1.57
CA ASP A 88 2.83 19.99 2.44
C ASP A 88 3.45 19.65 3.80
N ASN A 89 3.32 18.40 4.25
CA ASN A 89 3.94 17.88 5.47
C ASN A 89 4.52 16.48 5.22
N PRO A 90 5.72 16.38 4.61
CA PRO A 90 6.25 15.10 4.15
C PRO A 90 6.55 14.10 5.27
N ILE A 91 5.95 12.91 5.16
CA ILE A 91 6.33 11.74 5.95
C ILE A 91 7.41 10.91 5.25
N SER A 92 8.27 10.25 6.03
CA SER A 92 9.27 9.34 5.48
C SER A 92 8.61 8.03 5.03
N ILE A 93 8.38 7.93 3.72
CA ILE A 93 7.94 6.71 3.03
C ILE A 93 8.93 6.37 1.91
N PRO A 94 9.22 5.09 1.65
CA PRO A 94 10.03 4.71 0.49
C PRO A 94 9.42 5.29 -0.79
N LYS A 95 10.23 5.91 -1.65
CA LYS A 95 9.71 6.42 -2.93
C LYS A 95 9.57 5.28 -3.94
N LEU A 96 8.39 5.18 -4.54
CA LEU A 96 8.12 4.23 -5.62
C LEU A 96 8.74 4.73 -6.93
N ASN A 97 9.43 3.85 -7.65
CA ASN A 97 10.06 4.14 -8.93
C ASN A 97 9.38 3.40 -10.10
N TRP A 98 8.76 2.25 -9.82
CA TRP A 98 7.98 1.45 -10.77
C TRP A 98 6.86 0.70 -10.02
N LEU A 99 5.64 0.73 -10.56
CA LEU A 99 4.44 0.18 -9.90
C LEU A 99 4.16 -1.30 -10.22
N VAL A 100 4.44 -1.79 -11.44
CA VAL A 100 4.12 -3.18 -11.84
C VAL A 100 4.98 -4.18 -11.05
N ILE A 101 6.24 -3.84 -10.87
CA ILE A 101 7.15 -4.50 -9.92
C ILE A 101 7.54 -3.38 -8.96
N PRO A 102 7.15 -3.41 -7.68
CA PRO A 102 7.52 -2.36 -6.74
C PRO A 102 9.04 -2.26 -6.56
N PHE A 103 9.65 -1.38 -7.35
CA PHE A 103 11.00 -0.87 -7.14
C PHE A 103 10.88 0.36 -6.24
N MET A 104 11.36 0.21 -5.02
CA MET A 104 11.27 1.23 -3.98
C MET A 104 12.66 1.73 -3.63
N GLU A 105 12.75 2.99 -3.19
CA GLU A 105 13.96 3.51 -2.57
C GLU A 105 14.40 2.65 -1.37
N ARG A 106 15.69 2.35 -1.29
CA ARG A 106 16.29 1.68 -0.15
C ARG A 106 16.58 2.67 0.97
N LEU A 107 15.71 2.66 1.98
CA LEU A 107 15.96 3.33 3.25
C LEU A 107 16.93 2.49 4.09
N ARG A 108 18.10 3.03 4.42
CA ARG A 108 19.07 2.36 5.29
C ARG A 108 18.62 2.50 6.74
N GLY A 109 18.65 1.40 7.48
CA GLY A 109 18.30 1.38 8.89
C GLY A 109 18.32 -0.02 9.45
N VAL A 110 18.02 -0.11 10.74
CA VAL A 110 17.77 -1.35 11.47
C VAL A 110 16.31 -1.35 11.92
N SER A 111 15.70 -2.53 12.05
CA SER A 111 14.32 -2.59 12.54
C SER A 111 14.27 -2.12 14.00
N LEU A 112 13.19 -1.42 14.35
CA LEU A 112 12.94 -1.06 15.75
C LEU A 112 12.87 -2.32 16.62
N GLU A 113 12.26 -3.41 16.12
CA GLU A 113 12.20 -4.71 16.81
C GLU A 113 13.59 -5.20 17.28
N ASN A 114 14.63 -5.04 16.45
CA ASN A 114 15.97 -5.53 16.78
C ASN A 114 16.66 -4.70 17.85
N ILE A 115 16.46 -3.38 17.86
CA ILE A 115 17.19 -2.48 18.75
C ILE A 115 16.35 -1.99 19.94
N TRP A 116 15.05 -2.26 19.98
CA TRP A 116 14.13 -1.67 20.96
C TRP A 116 14.56 -1.87 22.41
N ALA A 117 15.10 -3.05 22.71
CA ALA A 117 15.58 -3.40 24.05
C ALA A 117 16.86 -2.65 24.46
N GLU A 118 17.65 -2.20 23.48
CA GLU A 118 18.93 -1.49 23.68
C GLU A 118 18.76 0.03 23.78
N LEU A 119 17.61 0.55 23.35
CA LEU A 119 17.30 1.98 23.39
C LEU A 119 17.04 2.47 24.82
N THR A 120 17.54 3.67 25.11
CA THR A 120 17.18 4.43 26.31
C THR A 120 15.73 4.90 26.26
N GLU A 121 15.16 5.25 27.41
CA GLU A 121 13.79 5.78 27.47
C GLU A 121 13.64 7.11 26.72
N ASP A 122 14.68 7.95 26.71
CA ASP A 122 14.69 9.20 25.95
C ASP A 122 14.69 8.95 24.43
N GLU A 123 15.43 7.96 23.95
CA GLU A 123 15.42 7.55 22.54
C GLU A 123 14.08 6.95 22.14
N LYS A 124 13.50 6.08 22.97
CA LYS A 124 12.15 5.53 22.75
C LYS A 124 11.11 6.64 22.70
N SER A 125 11.15 7.58 23.64
CA SER A 125 10.26 8.75 23.67
C SER A 125 10.37 9.57 22.38
N THR A 126 11.60 9.82 21.93
CA THR A 126 11.88 10.52 20.66
C THR A 126 11.29 9.78 19.45
N ILE A 127 11.47 8.46 19.38
CA ILE A 127 10.93 7.62 18.29
C ILE A 127 9.40 7.61 18.32
N CYS A 128 8.80 7.43 19.49
CA CYS A 128 7.35 7.50 19.68
C CYS A 128 6.78 8.85 19.25
N GLY A 129 7.48 9.95 19.55
CA GLY A 129 7.12 11.29 19.08
C GLY A 129 7.09 11.37 17.55
N LYS A 130 8.12 10.86 16.88
CA LYS A 130 8.17 10.82 15.40
C LYS A 130 7.07 9.95 14.80
N LEU A 131 6.82 8.77 15.36
CA LEU A 131 5.74 7.88 14.91
C LEU A 131 4.37 8.53 15.08
N LYS A 132 4.15 9.22 16.22
CA LYS A 132 2.94 9.98 16.46
C LYS A 132 2.73 11.05 15.38
N THR A 133 3.75 11.86 15.07
CA THR A 133 3.67 12.87 14.02
C THR A 133 3.32 12.26 12.65
N ILE A 134 3.90 11.11 12.31
CA ILE A 134 3.57 10.41 11.05
C ILE A 134 2.10 9.97 11.05
N PHE A 135 1.62 9.33 12.12
CA PHE A 135 0.23 8.89 12.21
C PHE A 135 -0.76 10.05 12.21
N ASP A 136 -0.47 11.12 12.94
CA ASP A 136 -1.30 12.32 12.95
C ASP A 136 -1.41 12.89 11.53
N THR A 137 -0.29 12.99 10.79
CA THR A 137 -0.27 13.45 9.40
C THR A 137 -1.12 12.57 8.47
N VAL A 138 -1.08 11.25 8.64
CA VAL A 138 -1.88 10.31 7.84
C VAL A 138 -3.36 10.39 8.23
N HIS A 139 -3.68 10.58 9.50
CA HIS A 139 -5.06 10.69 9.99
C HIS A 139 -5.72 12.03 9.64
N ASP A 140 -4.93 13.08 9.41
CA ASP A 140 -5.41 14.37 8.93
C ASP A 140 -5.86 14.32 7.45
N ILE A 141 -5.54 13.24 6.72
CA ILE A 141 -6.05 13.02 5.37
C ILE A 141 -7.55 12.73 5.44
N ALA A 142 -8.35 13.55 4.76
CA ALA A 142 -9.79 13.37 4.70
C ALA A 142 -10.16 11.96 4.18
N PRO A 143 -10.95 11.18 4.94
CA PRO A 143 -11.28 9.82 4.55
C PRO A 143 -12.22 9.80 3.34
N PRO A 144 -12.15 8.75 2.50
CA PRO A 144 -13.15 8.53 1.46
C PRO A 144 -14.54 8.31 2.05
N ASN A 145 -15.58 8.59 1.26
CA ASN A 145 -16.97 8.26 1.58
C ASN A 145 -17.34 6.80 1.26
N PHE A 146 -16.36 5.89 1.28
CA PHE A 146 -16.54 4.46 1.01
C PHE A 146 -15.45 3.64 1.73
N TYR A 147 -15.67 2.32 1.84
CA TYR A 147 -14.71 1.35 2.40
C TYR A 147 -14.13 0.51 1.26
N GLY A 148 -12.84 0.65 0.98
CA GLY A 148 -12.18 -0.03 -0.14
C GLY A 148 -10.70 0.36 -0.26
N THR A 149 -10.06 -0.07 -1.34
CA THR A 149 -8.73 0.46 -1.70
C THR A 149 -8.82 1.90 -2.18
N ILE A 150 -7.66 2.57 -2.23
CA ILE A 150 -7.55 3.92 -2.77
C ILE A 150 -8.02 4.01 -4.24
N THR A 151 -7.88 2.92 -4.99
CA THR A 151 -8.40 2.75 -6.36
C THR A 151 -9.89 2.40 -6.43
N LYS A 152 -10.65 2.57 -5.33
CA LYS A 152 -12.06 2.20 -5.21
C LYS A 152 -12.31 0.72 -5.55
N GLY A 153 -11.40 -0.15 -5.11
CA GLY A 153 -11.45 -1.59 -5.30
C GLY A 153 -11.76 -2.36 -4.01
N PRO A 154 -11.72 -3.70 -4.08
CA PRO A 154 -11.96 -4.60 -2.95
C PRO A 154 -11.08 -4.35 -1.73
N ILE A 155 -11.59 -4.63 -0.54
CA ILE A 155 -10.82 -4.56 0.70
C ILE A 155 -9.72 -5.63 0.67
N PRO A 156 -8.43 -5.26 0.85
CA PRO A 156 -7.31 -6.18 0.72
C PRO A 156 -7.10 -7.01 2.00
N HIS A 157 -8.17 -7.64 2.49
CA HIS A 157 -8.17 -8.43 3.72
C HIS A 157 -8.83 -9.79 3.49
N HIS A 158 -8.28 -10.85 4.10
CA HIS A 158 -8.74 -12.22 3.89
C HIS A 158 -10.22 -12.43 4.29
N LEU A 159 -10.72 -11.64 5.26
CA LEU A 159 -12.13 -11.67 5.67
C LEU A 159 -13.10 -11.10 4.63
N PHE A 160 -12.59 -10.44 3.58
CA PHE A 160 -13.37 -9.95 2.44
C PHE A 160 -12.95 -10.66 1.14
N TYR A 161 -12.29 -11.82 1.24
CA TYR A 161 -11.89 -12.60 0.08
C TYR A 161 -13.04 -13.49 -0.40
N ASN A 162 -13.30 -13.44 -1.69
CA ASN A 162 -14.16 -14.37 -2.40
C ASN A 162 -13.52 -14.70 -3.76
N ARG A 163 -13.52 -15.98 -4.15
CA ARG A 163 -12.87 -16.45 -5.39
C ARG A 163 -13.47 -15.82 -6.65
N GLU A 164 -14.78 -15.58 -6.65
CA GLU A 164 -15.54 -14.99 -7.75
C GLU A 164 -15.44 -13.46 -7.76
N LYS A 165 -14.78 -12.87 -6.74
CA LYS A 165 -14.66 -11.42 -6.55
C LYS A 165 -16.03 -10.73 -6.45
N ASP A 166 -16.99 -11.40 -5.83
CA ASP A 166 -18.33 -10.84 -5.58
C ASP A 166 -18.21 -9.48 -4.87
N PRO A 167 -18.63 -8.36 -5.48
CA PRO A 167 -18.54 -7.03 -4.87
C PRO A 167 -19.35 -6.93 -3.57
N ASP A 168 -20.38 -7.75 -3.36
CA ASP A 168 -21.12 -7.81 -2.10
C ASP A 168 -20.30 -8.42 -0.96
N ILE A 169 -19.21 -9.12 -1.26
CA ILE A 169 -18.28 -9.72 -0.29
C ILE A 169 -16.95 -8.97 -0.24
N CYS A 170 -16.48 -8.53 -1.40
CA CYS A 170 -15.16 -7.96 -1.58
C CYS A 170 -15.12 -6.44 -1.42
N GLY A 171 -16.23 -5.75 -1.69
CA GLY A 171 -16.29 -4.30 -1.78
C GLY A 171 -15.81 -3.75 -3.14
N PRO A 172 -15.68 -2.42 -3.27
CA PRO A 172 -15.80 -1.42 -2.21
C PRO A 172 -17.25 -1.27 -1.68
N PHE A 173 -17.41 -0.77 -0.47
CA PHE A 173 -18.71 -0.55 0.16
C PHE A 173 -19.01 0.94 0.34
N ALA A 174 -20.20 1.38 -0.06
CA ALA A 174 -20.61 2.79 0.04
C ALA A 174 -20.96 3.24 1.47
N SER A 175 -21.06 2.31 2.43
CA SER A 175 -21.44 2.63 3.81
C SER A 175 -20.92 1.59 4.79
N GLU A 176 -20.85 2.00 6.07
CA GLU A 176 -20.51 1.12 7.18
C GLU A 176 -21.49 -0.06 7.29
N PHE A 177 -22.78 0.20 7.05
CA PHE A 177 -23.81 -0.85 7.04
C PHE A 177 -23.52 -1.91 5.98
N ALA A 178 -23.16 -1.50 4.75
CA ALA A 178 -22.82 -2.43 3.67
C ALA A 178 -21.55 -3.24 4.00
N PHE A 179 -20.52 -2.57 4.55
CA PHE A 179 -19.30 -3.22 5.03
C PHE A 179 -19.60 -4.28 6.10
N ASN A 180 -20.33 -3.92 7.17
CA ASN A 180 -20.66 -4.81 8.28
C ASN A 180 -21.53 -5.99 7.83
N ARG A 181 -22.53 -5.74 6.97
CA ARG A 181 -23.38 -6.79 6.40
C ARG A 181 -22.57 -7.78 5.58
N SER A 182 -21.65 -7.29 4.76
CA SER A 182 -20.77 -8.11 3.93
C SER A 182 -19.85 -8.99 4.76
N PHE A 183 -19.24 -8.40 5.79
CA PHE A 183 -18.38 -9.09 6.74
C PHE A 183 -19.10 -10.28 7.40
N VAL A 184 -20.31 -10.04 7.94
CA VAL A 184 -21.13 -11.10 8.55
C VAL A 184 -21.55 -12.16 7.51
N LYS A 185 -21.92 -11.74 6.29
CA LYS A 185 -22.26 -12.67 5.19
C LYS A 185 -21.09 -13.61 4.90
N ASN A 186 -19.87 -13.09 4.77
CA ASN A 186 -18.70 -13.90 4.44
C ASN A 186 -18.31 -14.86 5.57
N LEU A 187 -18.40 -14.41 6.82
CA LEU A 187 -18.18 -15.28 7.98
C LEU A 187 -19.18 -16.45 8.00
N ARG A 188 -20.46 -16.20 7.71
CA ARG A 188 -21.47 -17.28 7.59
C ARG A 188 -21.15 -18.26 6.48
N LEU A 189 -20.72 -17.77 5.30
CA LEU A 189 -20.32 -18.65 4.20
C LEU A 189 -19.09 -19.50 4.55
N THR A 190 -18.15 -18.94 5.30
CA THR A 190 -16.90 -19.63 5.67
C THR A 190 -17.11 -20.66 6.79
N PHE A 191 -17.96 -20.37 7.77
CA PHE A 191 -18.10 -21.17 8.99
C PHE A 191 -19.42 -21.95 9.12
N CYS A 192 -20.43 -21.73 8.27
CA CYS A 192 -21.67 -22.52 8.27
C CYS A 192 -21.71 -23.61 7.18
N LEU A 193 -20.67 -23.71 6.35
CA LEU A 193 -20.49 -24.78 5.35
C LEU A 193 -19.47 -25.85 5.79
N SER A 194 -19.01 -25.80 7.04
CA SER A 194 -18.12 -26.79 7.67
C SER A 194 -18.88 -27.71 8.62
#